data_AF-A0A6I5XAI1-F1
#
_entry.id   AF-A0A6I5XAI1-F1
#
_cell.length_a   1.000
_cell.length_b   1.000
_cell.length_c   1.000
_cell.angle_alpha   90.00
_cell.angle_beta   90.00
_cell.angle_gamma   90.00
#
_symmetry.space_group_name_H-M   'P 1'
#
loop_
_entity.id
_entity.type
_entity.pdbx_description
1 polymer ?
#
loop_
_entity_poly.entity_id
_entity_poly.type
_entity_poly.pdbx_seq_one_letter_code
_entity_poly.pdbx_strand_id
1 'polypeptide(L)'
;MTVTERLFDNAWYVAHAAPGTRQELAADVTRTWMECEAAREHAQRTKTVSGVTPGRFAVALSLGNAAQAEHDRAKARASEAARCTDIVNGHAFSITRTSDAGSLTVEVASCTLLRRATLSLARPGGSWTAVLTDPMARWSDRQSVPLGTDPWESLHWACDWVVTGAV
;
A
#
# COMPACT_ATOMS: atom_id res chain seq x y z
N MET A 1 14.37 1.69 11.72
CA MET A 1 13.25 2.37 11.05
C MET A 1 13.80 2.95 9.75
N THR A 2 13.60 2.27 8.61
CA THR A 2 14.17 2.72 7.33
C THR A 2 13.28 3.79 6.71
N VAL A 3 13.91 4.83 6.17
CA VAL A 3 13.28 6.01 5.53
C VAL A 3 12.32 5.64 4.40
N THR A 4 12.44 4.44 3.85
CA THR A 4 11.57 3.91 2.78
C THR A 4 10.17 3.51 3.22
N GLU A 5 9.89 3.31 4.51
CA GLU A 5 8.57 2.81 4.97
C GLU A 5 7.51 3.90 5.22
N ARG A 6 7.83 5.20 5.13
CA ARG A 6 6.87 6.28 5.44
C ARG A 6 7.03 7.52 4.55
N LEU A 7 6.88 7.36 3.24
CA LEU A 7 6.77 8.51 2.33
C LEU A 7 5.41 9.22 2.41
N PHE A 8 4.37 8.54 2.90
CA PHE A 8 3.00 9.06 2.96
C PHE A 8 2.42 9.00 4.37
N ASP A 9 1.51 9.93 4.69
CA ASP A 9 0.79 9.97 5.95
C ASP A 9 -0.53 9.17 5.88
N ASN A 10 -1.18 8.99 7.03
CA ASN A 10 -2.43 8.22 7.10
C ASN A 10 -3.55 8.87 6.26
N ALA A 11 -3.61 10.20 6.20
CA ALA A 11 -4.63 10.92 5.43
C ALA A 11 -4.52 10.59 3.93
N TRP A 12 -3.30 10.52 3.41
CA TRP A 12 -3.04 10.08 2.05
C TRP A 12 -3.55 8.65 1.81
N TYR A 13 -3.22 7.70 2.68
CA TYR A 13 -3.70 6.32 2.49
C TYR A 13 -5.22 6.18 2.59
N VAL A 14 -5.86 6.92 3.51
CA VAL A 14 -7.33 6.95 3.63
C VAL A 14 -7.96 7.49 2.34
N ALA A 15 -7.41 8.56 1.78
CA ALA A 15 -7.92 9.12 0.52
C ALA A 15 -7.79 8.14 -0.66
N HIS A 16 -6.75 7.29 -0.67
CA HIS A 16 -6.46 6.38 -1.79
C HIS A 16 -6.92 4.94 -1.59
N ALA A 17 -7.47 4.58 -0.42
CA ALA A 17 -8.08 3.28 -0.18
C ALA A 17 -9.48 3.16 -0.82
N ALA A 18 -10.11 4.27 -1.20
CA ALA A 18 -11.40 4.28 -1.87
C ALA A 18 -11.32 3.64 -3.28
N PRO A 19 -12.33 2.84 -3.71
CA PRO A 19 -12.30 2.17 -5.02
C PRO A 19 -12.18 3.10 -6.23
N GLY A 20 -12.79 4.29 -6.19
CA GLY A 20 -12.73 5.28 -7.29
C GLY A 20 -11.32 5.82 -7.49
N THR A 21 -10.64 6.15 -6.40
CA THR A 21 -9.26 6.68 -6.44
C THR A 21 -8.25 5.66 -6.94
N ARG A 22 -8.48 4.36 -6.74
CA ARG A 22 -7.62 3.32 -7.33
C ARG A 22 -7.72 3.27 -8.86
N GLN A 23 -8.90 3.53 -9.42
CA GLN A 23 -9.06 3.61 -10.87
C GLN A 23 -8.36 4.86 -11.42
N GLU A 24 -8.44 5.98 -10.71
CA GLU A 24 -7.71 7.21 -11.06
C GLU A 24 -6.20 6.99 -11.04
N LEU A 25 -5.66 6.31 -10.03
CA LEU A 25 -4.24 5.95 -9.97
C LEU A 25 -3.83 5.02 -11.11
N ALA A 26 -4.65 4.02 -11.47
CA ALA A 26 -4.38 3.14 -12.60
C ALA A 26 -4.41 3.91 -13.95
N ALA A 27 -5.31 4.88 -14.07
CA ALA A 27 -5.36 5.78 -15.21
C ALA A 27 -4.12 6.68 -15.27
N ASP A 28 -3.64 7.21 -14.13
CA ASP A 28 -2.42 8.02 -14.04
C ASP A 28 -1.17 7.23 -14.47
N VAL A 29 -1.06 5.97 -14.04
CA VAL A 29 0.02 5.07 -14.47
C VAL A 29 -0.02 4.85 -15.99
N THR A 30 -1.22 4.66 -16.55
CA THR A 30 -1.40 4.48 -17.99
C THR A 30 -1.05 5.75 -18.77
N ARG A 31 -1.49 6.92 -18.29
CA ARG A 31 -1.20 8.22 -18.90
C ARG A 31 0.30 8.51 -18.93
N THR A 32 0.97 8.39 -17.79
CA THR A 32 2.42 8.62 -17.67
C THR A 32 3.24 7.61 -18.48
N TRP A 33 2.75 6.37 -18.63
CA TRP A 33 3.36 5.40 -19.53
C TRP A 33 3.29 5.86 -21.00
N MET A 34 2.13 6.32 -21.46
CA MET A 34 1.97 6.84 -22.83
C MET A 34 2.88 8.04 -23.09
N GLU A 35 3.00 8.96 -22.13
CA GLU A 35 3.89 10.12 -22.21
C GLU A 35 5.37 9.69 -22.29
N CYS A 36 5.76 8.68 -21.50
CA CYS A 36 7.09 8.10 -21.56
C CYS A 36 7.40 7.46 -22.92
N GLU A 37 6.48 6.66 -23.47
CA GLU A 37 6.65 6.05 -24.79
C GLU A 37 6.72 7.10 -25.90
N ALA A 38 5.87 8.13 -25.86
CA ALA A 38 5.91 9.23 -26.81
C ALA A 38 7.25 10.00 -26.74
N ALA A 39 7.77 10.23 -25.54
CA ALA A 39 9.07 10.89 -25.34
C ALA A 39 10.24 10.04 -25.87
N ARG A 40 10.19 8.72 -25.69
CA ARG A 40 11.17 7.77 -26.25
C ARG A 40 11.14 7.78 -27.77
N GLU A 41 9.96 7.73 -28.37
CA GLU A 41 9.79 7.80 -29.82
C GLU A 41 10.30 9.13 -30.38
N HIS A 42 10.01 10.26 -29.71
CA HIS A 42 10.51 11.57 -30.09
C HIS A 42 12.05 11.65 -30.03
N ALA A 43 12.67 11.13 -28.96
CA ALA A 43 14.12 11.06 -28.85
C ALA A 43 14.75 10.19 -29.95
N GLN A 44 14.11 9.07 -30.31
CA GLN A 44 14.58 8.20 -31.38
C GLN A 44 14.47 8.86 -32.76
N ARG A 45 13.37 9.56 -33.04
CA ARG A 45 13.23 10.36 -34.28
C ARG A 45 14.29 11.47 -34.37
N THR A 46 14.63 12.09 -33.25
CA THR A 46 15.64 13.15 -33.21
C THR A 46 17.05 12.66 -33.61
N LYS A 47 17.33 11.35 -33.49
CA LYS A 47 18.57 10.73 -33.98
C LYS A 47 18.64 10.57 -35.49
N THR A 48 17.49 10.38 -36.15
CA THR A 48 17.43 10.00 -37.57
C THR A 48 17.23 11.20 -38.50
N VAL A 49 16.90 12.38 -37.96
CA VAL A 49 16.75 13.61 -38.75
C VAL A 49 18.12 14.20 -39.09
N SER A 50 18.37 14.39 -40.38
CA SER A 50 19.59 15.04 -40.88
C SER A 50 19.64 16.52 -40.47
N GLY A 51 20.80 17.00 -40.03
CA GLY A 51 21.01 18.40 -39.62
C GLY A 51 20.66 18.73 -38.17
N VAL A 52 20.36 17.73 -37.33
CA VAL A 52 20.14 17.94 -35.88
C VAL A 52 21.46 18.16 -35.16
N THR A 53 21.57 19.29 -34.45
CA THR A 53 22.71 19.58 -33.56
C THR A 53 22.69 18.67 -32.32
N PRO A 54 23.84 18.20 -31.81
CA PRO A 54 23.93 17.37 -30.60
C PRO A 54 23.15 17.90 -29.39
N GLY A 55 23.02 19.23 -29.23
CA GLY A 55 22.24 19.85 -28.16
C GLY A 55 20.73 19.53 -28.21
N ARG A 56 20.13 19.44 -29.40
CA ARG A 56 18.70 19.08 -29.56
C ARG A 56 18.45 17.63 -29.17
N PHE A 57 19.37 16.74 -29.52
CA PHE A 57 19.31 15.35 -29.11
C PHE A 57 19.47 15.19 -27.59
N ALA A 58 20.38 15.94 -26.97
CA ALA A 58 20.55 15.94 -25.51
C ALA A 58 19.28 16.42 -24.78
N VAL A 59 18.61 17.46 -25.30
CA VAL A 59 17.32 17.92 -24.74
C VAL A 59 16.23 16.85 -24.87
N ALA A 60 16.12 16.20 -26.03
CA ALA A 60 15.14 15.13 -26.23
C ALA A 60 15.36 13.94 -25.29
N LEU A 61 16.63 13.56 -25.04
CA LEU A 61 16.97 12.55 -24.03
C LEU A 61 16.62 12.99 -22.61
N SER A 62 16.88 14.25 -22.25
CA SER A 62 16.57 14.80 -20.93
C SER A 62 15.05 14.77 -20.65
N LEU A 63 14.24 15.13 -21.63
CA LEU A 63 12.78 15.03 -21.55
C LEU A 63 12.31 13.57 -21.42
N GLY A 64 12.93 12.64 -22.16
CA GLY A 64 12.67 11.21 -22.02
C GLY A 64 12.97 10.68 -20.61
N ASN A 65 14.09 11.10 -20.01
CA ASN A 65 14.44 10.73 -18.65
C ASN A 65 13.46 11.31 -17.62
N ALA A 66 12.99 12.54 -17.83
CA ALA A 66 11.99 13.16 -16.97
C ALA A 66 10.66 12.40 -17.02
N ALA A 67 10.19 12.03 -18.22
CA ALA A 67 8.97 11.25 -18.42
C ALA A 67 9.07 9.85 -17.79
N GLN A 68 10.22 9.19 -17.92
CA GLN A 68 10.49 7.91 -17.25
C GLN A 68 10.38 8.04 -15.73
N ALA A 69 11.02 9.07 -15.15
CA ALA A 69 10.99 9.29 -13.71
C ALA A 69 9.56 9.59 -13.20
N GLU A 70 8.74 10.29 -13.98
CA GLU A 70 7.34 10.53 -13.65
C GLU A 70 6.52 9.24 -13.68
N HIS A 71 6.70 8.41 -14.71
CA HIS A 71 6.07 7.10 -14.78
C HIS A 71 6.43 6.21 -13.59
N ASP A 72 7.72 6.16 -13.21
CA ASP A 72 8.16 5.37 -12.07
C ASP A 72 7.55 5.86 -10.75
N ARG A 73 7.39 7.18 -10.57
CA ARG A 73 6.68 7.76 -9.42
C ARG A 73 5.19 7.43 -9.43
N ALA A 74 4.53 7.43 -10.59
CA ALA A 74 3.13 7.04 -10.70
C ALA A 74 2.93 5.56 -10.33
N LYS A 75 3.81 4.67 -10.82
CA LYS A 75 3.79 3.25 -10.44
C LYS A 75 3.98 3.05 -8.94
N ALA A 76 4.98 3.72 -8.36
CA ALA A 76 5.25 3.62 -6.92
C ALA A 76 4.04 4.09 -6.09
N ARG A 77 3.42 5.21 -6.45
CA ARG A 77 2.18 5.70 -5.80
C ARG A 77 1.04 4.70 -5.91
N ALA A 78 0.82 4.13 -7.10
CA ALA A 78 -0.24 3.15 -7.32
C ALA A 78 0.00 1.85 -6.53
N SER A 79 1.23 1.35 -6.49
CA SER A 79 1.57 0.17 -5.69
C SER A 79 1.39 0.42 -4.19
N GLU A 80 1.74 1.63 -3.74
CA GLU A 80 1.65 1.99 -2.33
C GLU A 80 0.19 2.14 -1.88
N ALA A 81 -0.66 2.76 -2.70
CA ALA A 81 -2.10 2.84 -2.45
C ALA A 81 -2.77 1.46 -2.43
N ALA A 82 -2.30 0.51 -3.24
CA ALA A 82 -2.85 -0.85 -3.30
C ALA A 82 -2.60 -1.67 -2.03
N ARG A 83 -1.63 -1.28 -1.18
CA ARG A 83 -1.35 -1.97 0.09
C ARG A 83 -2.49 -1.81 1.10
N CYS A 84 -3.20 -0.68 1.05
CA CYS A 84 -4.24 -0.35 2.01
C CYS A 84 -5.61 -0.61 1.40
N THR A 85 -6.27 -1.64 1.90
CA THR A 85 -7.52 -2.14 1.36
C THR A 85 -8.74 -1.54 2.04
N ASP A 86 -8.62 -1.25 3.34
CA ASP A 86 -9.75 -0.97 4.22
C ASP A 86 -9.51 0.29 5.07
N ILE A 87 -10.61 0.94 5.45
CA ILE A 87 -10.62 2.09 6.36
C ILE A 87 -11.46 1.74 7.58
N VAL A 88 -10.87 1.82 8.77
CA VAL A 88 -11.58 1.61 10.04
C VAL A 88 -11.21 2.76 10.98
N ASN A 89 -12.21 3.41 11.59
CA ASN A 89 -12.02 4.54 12.52
C ASN A 89 -11.08 5.65 11.99
N GLY A 90 -11.13 5.94 10.68
CA GLY A 90 -10.29 6.95 10.05
C GLY A 90 -8.83 6.55 9.83
N HIS A 91 -8.49 5.27 10.01
CA HIS A 91 -7.16 4.73 9.74
C HIS A 91 -7.18 3.74 8.58
N ALA A 92 -6.13 3.78 7.76
CA ALA A 92 -5.97 2.89 6.62
C ALA A 92 -5.26 1.60 7.04
N PHE A 93 -5.84 0.46 6.67
CA PHE A 93 -5.35 -0.88 7.00
C PHE A 93 -5.17 -1.73 5.75
N SER A 94 -4.22 -2.67 5.86
CA SER A 94 -4.15 -3.86 5.01
C SER A 94 -4.80 -5.00 5.78
N ILE A 95 -5.91 -5.54 5.25
CA ILE A 95 -6.62 -6.67 5.87
C ILE A 95 -6.58 -7.86 4.93
N THR A 96 -5.85 -8.90 5.32
CA THR A 96 -5.73 -10.14 4.53
C THR A 96 -6.47 -11.26 5.24
N ARG A 97 -7.32 -11.98 4.51
CA ARG A 97 -8.09 -13.12 5.04
C ARG A 97 -7.65 -14.40 4.35
N THR A 98 -7.29 -15.41 5.14
CA THR A 98 -6.90 -16.73 4.67
C THR A 98 -7.71 -17.79 5.40
N SER A 99 -8.34 -18.70 4.64
CA SER A 99 -9.13 -19.80 5.19
C SER A 99 -8.52 -21.13 4.79
N ASP A 100 -8.37 -22.05 5.75
CA ASP A 100 -7.89 -23.41 5.50
C ASP A 100 -8.64 -24.42 6.37
N ALA A 101 -9.18 -25.47 5.76
CA ALA A 101 -9.86 -26.60 6.42
C ALA A 101 -10.87 -26.22 7.54
N GLY A 102 -11.58 -25.10 7.38
CA GLY A 102 -12.55 -24.59 8.38
C GLY A 102 -11.97 -23.67 9.45
N SER A 103 -10.64 -23.48 9.46
CA SER A 103 -9.98 -22.40 10.19
C SER A 103 -9.94 -21.12 9.34
N LEU A 104 -9.98 -19.97 10.01
CA LEU A 104 -9.89 -18.66 9.39
C LEU A 104 -8.83 -17.82 10.11
N THR A 105 -7.94 -17.21 9.35
CA THR A 105 -6.96 -16.25 9.84
C THR A 105 -7.17 -14.91 9.17
N VAL A 106 -7.13 -13.83 9.95
CA VAL A 106 -7.24 -12.45 9.46
C VAL A 106 -6.03 -11.68 9.97
N GLU A 107 -5.18 -11.22 9.05
CA GLU A 107 -4.08 -10.32 9.38
C GLU A 107 -4.55 -8.87 9.21
N VAL A 108 -4.40 -8.08 10.27
CA VAL A 108 -4.70 -6.65 10.32
C VAL A 108 -3.41 -5.90 10.56
N ALA A 109 -2.97 -5.13 9.57
CA ALA A 109 -1.79 -4.29 9.66
C ALA A 109 -2.13 -2.85 9.30
N SER A 110 -1.66 -1.89 10.11
CA SER A 110 -1.75 -0.49 9.71
C SER A 110 -0.77 -0.21 8.57
N CYS A 111 -1.17 0.65 7.64
CA CYS A 111 -0.28 1.10 6.58
C CYS A 111 0.79 2.08 7.05
N THR A 112 0.55 2.75 8.19
CA THR A 112 1.45 3.78 8.71
C THR A 112 2.10 3.38 10.03
N LEU A 113 1.47 2.51 10.82
CA LEU A 113 2.01 2.02 12.09
C LEU A 113 2.67 0.65 11.90
N LEU A 114 3.65 0.34 12.75
CA LEU A 114 4.37 -0.94 12.70
C LEU A 114 3.62 -2.09 13.39
N ARG A 115 2.57 -1.77 14.16
CA ARG A 115 1.76 -2.76 14.90
C ARG A 115 0.92 -3.60 13.96
N ARG A 116 0.76 -4.88 14.32
CA ARG A 116 -0.04 -5.86 13.58
C ARG A 116 -0.80 -6.75 14.55
N ALA A 117 -2.02 -7.11 14.18
CA ALA A 117 -2.82 -8.10 14.87
C ALA A 117 -3.14 -9.25 13.91
N THR A 118 -2.96 -10.48 14.37
CA THR A 118 -3.39 -11.67 13.63
C THR A 118 -4.52 -12.33 14.39
N LEU A 119 -5.71 -12.28 13.82
CA LEU A 119 -6.89 -12.94 14.35
C LEU A 119 -6.95 -14.36 13.81
N SER A 120 -7.33 -15.31 14.65
CA SER A 120 -7.49 -16.71 14.26
C SER A 120 -8.78 -17.28 14.84
N LEU A 121 -9.47 -18.06 14.03
CA LEU A 121 -10.64 -18.85 14.38
C LEU A 121 -10.34 -20.29 14.01
N ALA A 122 -10.20 -21.17 15.00
CA ALA A 122 -9.79 -22.56 14.77
C ALA A 122 -10.89 -23.42 14.11
N ARG A 123 -12.17 -23.06 14.31
CA ARG A 123 -13.32 -23.77 13.76
C ARG A 123 -14.52 -22.83 13.60
N PRO A 124 -15.45 -23.10 12.67
CA PRO A 124 -16.65 -22.29 12.51
C PRO A 124 -17.47 -22.24 13.81
N GLY A 125 -17.90 -21.04 14.22
CA GLY A 125 -18.66 -20.83 15.47
C GLY A 125 -17.83 -20.92 16.75
N GLY A 126 -16.50 -21.09 16.68
CA GLY A 126 -15.62 -20.98 17.83
C GLY A 126 -15.37 -19.53 18.27
N SER A 127 -14.63 -19.36 19.36
CA SER A 127 -14.12 -18.05 19.78
C SER A 127 -12.91 -17.66 18.93
N TRP A 128 -12.81 -16.37 18.66
CA TRP A 128 -11.64 -15.79 18.03
C TRP A 128 -10.50 -15.65 19.04
N THR A 129 -9.28 -15.69 18.55
CA THR A 129 -8.08 -15.33 19.30
C THR A 129 -7.29 -14.31 18.51
N ALA A 130 -6.65 -13.36 19.19
CA ALA A 130 -5.77 -12.37 18.59
C ALA A 130 -4.34 -12.60 19.03
N VAL A 131 -3.42 -12.53 18.09
CA VAL A 131 -1.99 -12.45 18.33
C VAL A 131 -1.54 -11.03 18.02
N LEU A 132 -1.09 -10.33 19.05
CA LEU A 132 -0.69 -8.94 18.97
C LEU A 132 0.82 -8.82 18.81
N THR A 133 1.26 -7.99 17.86
CA THR A 133 2.69 -7.76 17.59
C THR A 133 2.97 -6.26 17.56
N ASP A 134 3.66 -5.74 18.58
CA ASP A 134 4.18 -4.38 18.62
C ASP A 134 5.73 -4.40 18.57
N PRO A 135 6.34 -4.09 17.42
CA PRO A 135 7.79 -4.07 17.27
C PRO A 135 8.50 -3.01 18.13
N MET A 136 7.77 -2.04 18.67
CA MET A 136 8.32 -0.97 19.52
C MET A 136 8.14 -1.24 21.00
N ALA A 137 7.40 -2.29 21.38
CA ALA A 137 7.25 -2.66 22.77
C ALA A 137 8.60 -3.11 23.34
N ARG A 138 8.93 -2.63 24.56
CA ARG A 138 10.19 -2.98 25.25
C ARG A 138 10.31 -4.47 25.58
N TRP A 139 9.19 -5.19 25.56
CA TRP A 139 9.13 -6.65 25.63
C TRP A 139 8.55 -7.17 24.33
N SER A 140 9.28 -8.06 23.67
CA SER A 140 8.91 -8.73 22.41
C SER A 140 7.78 -9.74 22.60
N ASP A 141 6.76 -9.38 23.38
CA ASP A 141 5.70 -10.28 23.76
C ASP A 141 4.63 -10.29 22.68
N ARG A 142 4.75 -11.31 21.85
CA ARG A 142 3.64 -11.83 21.06
C ARG A 142 2.54 -12.24 22.03
N GLN A 143 1.60 -11.35 22.31
CA GLN A 143 0.52 -11.59 23.27
C GLN A 143 -0.66 -12.26 22.56
N SER A 144 -1.08 -13.41 23.08
CA SER A 144 -2.33 -14.07 22.65
C SER A 144 -3.47 -13.62 23.55
N VAL A 145 -4.52 -13.06 22.98
CA VAL A 145 -5.70 -12.53 23.69
C VAL A 145 -6.94 -13.28 23.20
N PRO A 146 -7.75 -13.87 24.10
CA PRO A 146 -9.03 -14.44 23.72
C PRO A 146 -10.00 -13.33 23.35
N LEU A 147 -10.74 -13.52 22.26
CA LEU A 147 -11.81 -12.63 21.82
C LEU A 147 -13.17 -13.34 21.90
N GLY A 148 -14.22 -12.61 21.54
CA GLY A 148 -15.58 -13.12 21.45
C GLY A 148 -15.80 -14.07 20.26
N THR A 149 -17.06 -14.31 19.95
CA THR A 149 -17.49 -15.11 18.80
C THR A 149 -17.87 -14.26 17.58
N ASP A 150 -18.13 -12.96 17.79
CA ASP A 150 -18.48 -12.03 16.71
C ASP A 150 -17.22 -11.65 15.90
N PRO A 151 -17.16 -11.98 14.60
CA PRO A 151 -16.04 -11.59 13.74
C PRO A 151 -15.92 -10.08 13.53
N TRP A 152 -17.03 -9.33 13.53
CA TRP A 152 -17.01 -7.89 13.29
C TRP A 152 -16.45 -7.13 14.48
N GLU A 153 -16.90 -7.48 15.68
CA GLU A 153 -16.38 -6.94 16.94
C GLU A 153 -14.89 -7.26 17.09
N SER A 154 -14.50 -8.51 16.81
CA SER A 154 -13.10 -8.96 16.87
C SER A 154 -12.19 -8.17 15.92
N LEU A 155 -12.67 -7.87 14.71
CA LEU A 155 -11.95 -7.04 13.73
C LEU A 155 -11.81 -5.59 14.22
N HIS A 156 -12.89 -4.99 14.75
CA HIS A 156 -12.86 -3.60 15.24
C HIS A 156 -11.92 -3.45 16.43
N TRP A 157 -11.98 -4.39 17.36
CA TRP A 157 -11.07 -4.44 18.50
C TRP A 157 -9.61 -4.53 18.04
N ALA A 158 -9.30 -5.39 17.07
CA ALA A 158 -7.95 -5.50 16.52
C ALA A 158 -7.47 -4.21 15.85
N CYS A 159 -8.33 -3.57 15.06
CA CYS A 159 -8.02 -2.28 14.44
C CYS A 159 -7.76 -1.19 15.48
N ASP A 160 -8.58 -1.13 16.54
CA ASP A 160 -8.43 -0.17 17.62
C ASP A 160 -7.11 -0.39 18.37
N TRP A 161 -6.79 -1.64 18.72
CA TRP A 161 -5.51 -1.97 19.36
C TRP A 161 -4.31 -1.60 18.47
N VAL A 162 -4.37 -1.83 17.16
CA VAL A 162 -3.27 -1.46 16.25
C VAL A 162 -3.01 0.06 16.29
N VAL A 163 -4.08 0.86 16.42
CA VAL A 163 -3.99 2.33 16.48
C VAL A 163 -3.52 2.79 17.85
N THR A 164 -4.19 2.35 18.92
CA THR A 164 -4.00 2.87 20.28
C THR A 164 -2.87 2.19 21.03
N GLY A 165 -2.64 0.90 20.76
CA GLY A 165 -1.78 0.01 21.54
C GLY A 165 -2.38 -0.40 22.89
N ALA A 166 -3.63 -0.02 23.19
CA ALA A 166 -4.31 -0.34 24.43
C ALA A 166 -5.08 -1.66 24.30
N VAL A 167 -4.95 -2.53 25.32
CA VAL A 167 -5.68 -3.81 25.46
C VAL A 167 -6.85 -3.60 26.41
#